data_AF-A0A538U2E1-F1
#
_entry.id   AF-A0A538U2E1-F1
#
_cell.length_a   1.000
_cell.length_b   1.000
_cell.length_c   1.000
_cell.angle_alpha   90.00
_cell.angle_beta   90.00
_cell.angle_gamma   90.00
#
_symmetry.space_group_name_H-M   'P 1'
#
loop_
_entity.id
_entity.type
_entity.pdbx_description
1 polymer ?
#
loop_
_entity_poly.entity_id
_entity_poly.type
_entity_poly.pdbx_seq_one_letter_code
_entity_poly.pdbx_strand_id
1 'polypeptide(L)'
;MTGLVEAHRRHLTSARGALLTHAVIGALLAAAAYGCFVIAGFAVSVLTFSGAPDAGPALLCVVVACAGFLLARWLQPVMASHFGLPEPRRPSGRRDLRDVLDARPRGGRATMWLGGVGLALLPALYGIQCIVTRRGEAGGFPWSSTVEGGAAVVLGLGWIGVGLFLHIHFFFGLEPRLEPHSRAGKYLSLIMACAGLTVGTAWGMIAKAS
;
A
#
# COMPACT_ATOMS: atom_id res chain seq x y z
N MET A 1 -18.77 -50.55 -9.03
CA MET A 1 -17.68 -49.58 -8.70
C MET A 1 -17.64 -48.36 -9.62
N THR A 2 -18.01 -48.48 -10.90
CA THR A 2 -18.06 -47.37 -11.88
C THR A 2 -18.97 -46.21 -11.47
N GLY A 3 -20.14 -46.47 -10.87
CA GLY A 3 -21.07 -45.42 -10.45
C GLY A 3 -20.55 -44.46 -9.36
N LEU A 4 -19.70 -44.96 -8.44
CA LEU A 4 -19.14 -44.15 -7.34
C LEU A 4 -18.08 -43.17 -7.84
N VAL A 5 -17.27 -43.60 -8.82
CA VAL A 5 -16.26 -42.74 -9.48
C VAL A 5 -16.95 -41.63 -10.28
N GLU A 6 -18.04 -41.95 -10.97
CA GLU A 6 -18.79 -40.98 -11.77
C GLU A 6 -19.48 -39.92 -10.88
N ALA A 7 -20.03 -40.32 -9.73
CA ALA A 7 -20.62 -39.39 -8.76
C ALA A 7 -19.58 -38.46 -8.13
N HIS A 8 -18.39 -38.99 -7.77
CA HIS A 8 -17.31 -38.19 -7.22
C HIS A 8 -16.75 -37.17 -8.24
N ARG A 9 -16.64 -37.56 -9.51
CA ARG A 9 -16.17 -36.69 -10.59
C ARG A 9 -17.12 -35.51 -10.82
N ARG A 10 -18.44 -35.74 -10.79
CA ARG A 10 -19.47 -34.68 -10.93
C ARG A 10 -19.43 -33.68 -9.76
N HIS A 11 -19.20 -34.16 -8.55
CA HIS A 11 -19.12 -33.30 -7.37
C HIS A 11 -17.89 -32.37 -7.41
N LEU A 12 -16.74 -32.87 -7.89
CA LEU A 12 -15.52 -32.09 -8.07
C LEU A 12 -15.63 -31.05 -9.19
N THR A 13 -16.29 -31.38 -10.30
CA THR A 13 -16.52 -30.41 -11.39
C THR A 13 -17.45 -29.29 -10.97
N SER A 14 -18.50 -29.59 -10.18
CA SER A 14 -19.42 -28.58 -9.63
C SER A 14 -18.71 -27.63 -8.66
N ALA A 15 -17.87 -28.16 -7.76
CA ALA A 15 -17.12 -27.35 -6.79
C ALA A 15 -16.08 -26.44 -7.46
N ARG A 16 -15.40 -26.92 -8.52
CA ARG A 16 -14.45 -26.10 -9.30
C ARG A 16 -15.14 -24.98 -10.08
N GLY A 17 -16.31 -25.25 -10.65
CA GLY A 17 -17.13 -24.24 -11.33
C GLY A 17 -17.49 -23.10 -10.39
N ALA A 18 -18.03 -23.43 -9.20
CA ALA A 18 -18.37 -22.44 -8.20
C ALA A 18 -17.17 -21.58 -7.75
N LEU A 19 -16.02 -22.19 -7.46
CA LEU A 19 -14.81 -21.46 -7.06
C LEU A 19 -14.31 -20.48 -8.14
N LEU A 20 -14.37 -20.90 -9.41
CA LEU A 20 -13.98 -20.05 -10.53
C LEU A 20 -14.93 -18.85 -10.66
N THR A 21 -16.24 -19.07 -10.56
CA THR A 21 -17.24 -18.01 -10.63
C THR A 21 -17.05 -16.97 -9.51
N HIS A 22 -16.80 -17.41 -8.27
CA HIS A 22 -16.56 -16.50 -7.15
C HIS A 22 -15.27 -15.69 -7.32
N ALA A 23 -14.20 -16.33 -7.83
CA ALA A 23 -12.94 -15.65 -8.12
C ALA A 23 -13.08 -14.59 -9.23
N VAL A 24 -13.83 -14.91 -10.29
CA VAL A 24 -14.08 -13.98 -11.40
C VAL A 24 -14.95 -12.80 -10.92
N ILE A 25 -16.02 -13.05 -10.17
CA ILE A 25 -16.86 -11.99 -9.61
C ILE A 25 -16.05 -11.09 -8.67
N GLY A 26 -15.23 -11.66 -7.79
CA GLY A 26 -14.36 -10.89 -6.90
C GLY A 26 -13.33 -10.04 -7.66
N ALA A 27 -12.74 -10.57 -8.72
CA ALA A 27 -11.82 -9.83 -9.58
C ALA A 27 -12.49 -8.68 -10.32
N LEU A 28 -13.70 -8.90 -10.85
CA LEU A 28 -14.49 -7.87 -11.53
C LEU A 28 -14.92 -6.75 -10.58
N LEU A 29 -15.38 -7.09 -9.36
CA LEU A 29 -15.71 -6.11 -8.33
C LEU A 29 -14.50 -5.28 -7.91
N ALA A 30 -13.33 -5.91 -7.75
CA ALA A 30 -12.09 -5.20 -7.41
C ALA A 30 -11.63 -4.26 -8.55
N ALA A 31 -11.73 -4.71 -9.81
CA ALA A 31 -11.40 -3.90 -10.97
C ALA A 31 -12.37 -2.71 -11.11
N ALA A 32 -13.66 -2.92 -10.90
CA ALA A 32 -14.67 -1.86 -10.92
C ALA A 32 -14.44 -0.83 -9.80
N ALA A 33 -14.18 -1.29 -8.57
CA ALA A 33 -13.87 -0.40 -7.44
C ALA A 33 -12.60 0.43 -7.69
N TYR A 34 -11.56 -0.18 -8.26
CA TYR A 34 -10.33 0.51 -8.63
C TYR A 34 -10.55 1.50 -9.79
N GLY A 35 -11.32 1.12 -10.82
CA GLY A 35 -11.71 2.01 -11.90
C GLY A 35 -12.48 3.22 -11.39
N CYS A 36 -13.46 3.02 -10.51
CA CYS A 36 -14.19 4.10 -9.85
C CYS A 36 -13.26 5.00 -9.03
N PHE A 37 -12.27 4.44 -8.33
CA PHE A 37 -11.28 5.20 -7.58
C PHE A 37 -10.39 6.07 -8.49
N VAL A 38 -9.89 5.51 -9.60
CA VAL A 38 -9.07 6.25 -10.58
C VAL A 38 -9.90 7.33 -11.26
N ILE A 39 -11.13 7.02 -11.67
CA ILE A 39 -12.04 7.99 -12.29
C ILE A 39 -12.41 9.10 -11.31
N ALA A 40 -12.71 8.78 -10.04
CA ALA A 40 -13.00 9.78 -9.03
C ALA A 40 -11.77 10.66 -8.74
N GLY A 41 -10.58 10.07 -8.60
CA GLY A 41 -9.34 10.81 -8.42
C GLY A 41 -9.02 11.71 -9.62
N PHE A 42 -9.24 11.23 -10.84
CA PHE A 42 -9.07 12.00 -12.07
C PHE A 42 -10.11 13.13 -12.19
N ALA A 43 -11.38 12.85 -11.92
CA ALA A 43 -12.45 13.84 -11.94
C ALA A 43 -12.23 14.92 -10.89
N VAL A 44 -11.85 14.56 -9.67
CA VAL A 44 -11.46 15.53 -8.63
C VAL A 44 -10.25 16.33 -9.08
N SER A 45 -9.23 15.70 -9.68
CA SER A 45 -8.07 16.42 -10.22
C SER A 45 -8.49 17.46 -11.29
N VAL A 46 -9.30 17.07 -12.27
CA VAL A 46 -9.78 17.96 -13.34
C VAL A 46 -10.68 19.08 -12.80
N LEU A 47 -11.58 18.77 -11.87
CA LEU A 47 -12.50 19.74 -11.28
C LEU A 47 -11.84 20.70 -10.29
N THR A 48 -10.74 20.29 -9.64
CA THR A 48 -10.08 21.09 -8.60
C THR A 48 -8.87 21.88 -9.12
N PHE A 49 -8.15 21.38 -10.13
CA PHE A 49 -6.92 22.01 -10.65
C PHE A 49 -7.14 22.93 -11.86
N SER A 50 -8.37 23.41 -12.08
CA SER A 50 -8.61 24.58 -12.96
C SER A 50 -8.34 25.92 -12.25
N GLY A 51 -7.88 25.89 -10.98
CA GLY A 51 -7.43 27.04 -10.19
C GLY A 51 -6.36 26.66 -9.14
N ALA A 52 -5.90 27.64 -8.34
CA ALA A 52 -4.84 27.45 -7.36
C ALA A 52 -5.16 26.30 -6.37
N PRO A 53 -4.18 25.42 -6.05
CA PRO A 53 -4.46 24.11 -5.47
C PRO A 53 -4.93 24.18 -4.01
N ASP A 54 -6.22 23.96 -3.78
CA ASP A 54 -6.77 23.71 -2.44
C ASP A 54 -6.54 22.24 -2.03
N ALA A 55 -5.93 22.03 -0.86
CA ALA A 55 -5.53 20.71 -0.37
C ALA A 55 -6.70 19.82 0.09
N GLY A 56 -7.89 20.39 0.32
CA GLY A 56 -9.04 19.72 0.91
C GLY A 56 -9.56 18.52 0.10
N PRO A 57 -9.83 18.66 -1.21
CA PRO A 57 -10.37 17.58 -2.04
C PRO A 57 -9.38 16.41 -2.22
N ALA A 58 -8.08 16.71 -2.33
CA ALA A 58 -7.04 15.69 -2.39
C ALA A 58 -6.97 14.88 -1.08
N LEU A 59 -7.03 15.56 0.07
CA LEU A 59 -7.08 14.91 1.38
C LEU A 59 -8.33 14.04 1.52
N LEU A 60 -9.50 14.52 1.08
CA LEU A 60 -10.75 13.76 1.09
C LEU A 60 -10.62 12.47 0.25
N CYS A 61 -10.05 12.55 -0.96
CA CYS A 61 -9.79 11.38 -1.80
C CYS A 61 -8.89 10.36 -1.10
N VAL A 62 -7.81 10.82 -0.44
CA VAL A 62 -6.91 9.93 0.32
C VAL A 62 -7.62 9.30 1.51
N VAL A 63 -8.41 10.08 2.26
CA VAL A 63 -9.18 9.58 3.41
C VAL A 63 -10.21 8.54 2.96
N VAL A 64 -10.95 8.79 1.89
CA VAL A 64 -11.93 7.86 1.34
C VAL A 64 -11.25 6.59 0.81
N ALA A 65 -10.09 6.71 0.15
CA ALA A 65 -9.32 5.58 -0.33
C ALA A 65 -8.79 4.70 0.82
N CYS A 66 -8.22 5.34 1.84
CA CYS A 66 -7.74 4.67 3.06
C CYS A 66 -8.89 4.00 3.79
N ALA A 67 -10.03 4.69 3.96
CA ALA A 67 -11.23 4.12 4.58
C ALA A 67 -11.75 2.92 3.79
N GLY A 68 -11.85 3.02 2.46
CA GLY A 68 -12.26 1.91 1.60
C GLY A 68 -11.31 0.73 1.65
N PHE A 69 -10.00 0.97 1.65
CA PHE A 69 -8.98 -0.09 1.77
C PHE A 69 -9.01 -0.77 3.14
N LEU A 70 -9.12 -0.01 4.22
CA LEU A 70 -9.23 -0.53 5.59
C LEU A 70 -10.53 -1.32 5.78
N LEU A 71 -11.63 -0.82 5.24
CA LEU A 71 -12.92 -1.51 5.25
C LEU A 71 -12.85 -2.83 4.48
N ALA A 72 -12.25 -2.84 3.28
CA ALA A 72 -12.05 -4.06 2.50
C ALA A 72 -11.15 -5.08 3.22
N ARG A 73 -10.09 -4.60 3.90
CA ARG A 73 -9.18 -5.44 4.69
C ARG A 73 -9.85 -6.00 5.95
N TRP A 74 -10.73 -5.23 6.59
CA TRP A 74 -11.52 -5.67 7.75
C TRP A 74 -12.64 -6.63 7.34
N LEU A 75 -13.26 -6.43 6.18
CA LEU A 75 -14.26 -7.34 5.62
C LEU A 75 -13.65 -8.66 5.17
N GLN A 76 -12.36 -8.69 4.81
CA GLN A 76 -11.70 -9.91 4.35
C GLN A 76 -11.83 -11.10 5.32
N PRO A 77 -11.55 -10.97 6.64
CA PRO A 77 -11.76 -12.06 7.60
C PRO A 77 -13.24 -12.40 7.83
N VAL A 78 -14.15 -11.43 7.77
CA VAL A 78 -15.61 -11.65 7.90
C VAL A 78 -16.15 -12.44 6.71
N MET A 79 -15.69 -12.11 5.50
CA MET A 79 -15.98 -12.89 4.31
C MET A 79 -15.33 -14.28 4.40
N ALA A 80 -14.07 -14.36 4.83
CA ALA A 80 -13.36 -15.63 4.96
C ALA A 80 -14.08 -16.60 5.92
N SER A 81 -14.62 -16.11 7.05
CA SER A 81 -15.40 -16.94 7.96
C SER A 81 -16.75 -17.35 7.38
N HIS A 82 -17.45 -16.45 6.67
CA HIS A 82 -18.73 -16.76 6.05
C HIS A 82 -18.61 -17.78 4.91
N PHE A 83 -17.48 -17.82 4.21
CA PHE A 83 -17.18 -18.77 3.14
C PHE A 83 -16.37 -20.00 3.58
N GLY A 84 -16.09 -20.17 4.87
CA GLY A 84 -15.36 -21.34 5.40
C GLY A 84 -13.90 -21.44 4.96
N LEU A 85 -13.23 -20.32 4.69
CA LEU A 85 -11.80 -20.29 4.35
C LEU A 85 -10.93 -20.56 5.60
N PRO A 86 -9.83 -21.33 5.48
CA PRO A 86 -8.96 -21.64 6.61
C PRO A 86 -8.30 -20.38 7.19
N GLU A 87 -8.20 -20.30 8.53
CA GLU A 87 -7.54 -19.17 9.18
C GLU A 87 -6.04 -19.10 8.85
N PRO A 88 -5.47 -17.88 8.69
CA PRO A 88 -4.04 -17.71 8.51
C PRO A 88 -3.26 -18.14 9.77
N ARG A 89 -2.38 -19.15 9.66
CA ARG A 89 -1.47 -19.55 10.75
C ARG A 89 -0.65 -18.37 11.28
N ARG A 90 -0.78 -18.09 12.59
CA ARG A 90 0.12 -17.18 13.33
C ARG A 90 1.50 -17.83 13.51
N PRO A 91 2.61 -17.16 13.17
CA PRO A 91 3.95 -17.71 13.41
C PRO A 91 4.34 -17.63 14.88
N SER A 92 4.77 -18.74 15.48
CA SER A 92 5.28 -18.83 16.86
C SER A 92 6.81 -18.65 16.90
N GLY A 93 7.31 -17.49 17.34
CA GLY A 93 8.75 -17.25 17.57
C GLY A 93 9.15 -15.77 17.49
N ARG A 94 10.21 -15.38 18.22
CA ARG A 94 10.87 -14.06 18.15
C ARG A 94 11.61 -13.99 16.81
N ARG A 95 11.02 -13.34 15.81
CA ARG A 95 11.66 -13.16 14.49
C ARG A 95 12.76 -12.12 14.58
N ASP A 96 13.90 -12.38 13.94
CA ASP A 96 14.93 -11.35 13.72
C ASP A 96 14.33 -10.25 12.82
N LEU A 97 14.75 -8.99 12.99
CA LEU A 97 14.33 -7.88 12.13
C LEU A 97 14.68 -8.17 10.67
N ARG A 98 15.80 -8.86 10.43
CA ARG A 98 16.19 -9.34 9.10
C ARG A 98 15.12 -10.26 8.52
N ASP A 99 14.65 -11.24 9.28
CA ASP A 99 13.57 -12.14 8.85
C ASP A 99 12.27 -11.39 8.54
N VAL A 100 11.97 -10.32 9.29
CA VAL A 100 10.79 -9.49 9.07
C VAL A 100 10.90 -8.65 7.79
N LEU A 101 12.08 -8.08 7.51
CA LEU A 101 12.31 -7.26 6.31
C LEU A 101 12.42 -8.11 5.03
N ASP A 102 13.03 -9.29 5.16
CA ASP A 102 13.18 -10.26 4.08
C ASP A 102 11.91 -11.07 3.83
N ALA A 103 10.95 -11.06 4.77
CA ALA A 103 9.68 -11.74 4.58
C ALA A 103 9.03 -11.29 3.28
N ARG A 104 8.81 -12.28 2.40
CA ARG A 104 8.08 -12.06 1.16
C ARG A 104 6.64 -11.67 1.49
N PRO A 105 6.10 -10.58 0.93
CA PRO A 105 4.69 -10.27 1.11
C PRO A 105 3.85 -11.43 0.58
N ARG A 106 2.78 -11.76 1.30
CA ARG A 106 1.82 -12.77 0.87
C ARG A 106 0.75 -12.07 0.04
N GLY A 107 0.45 -12.58 -1.15
CA GLY A 107 -0.58 -12.01 -2.00
C GLY A 107 -0.46 -12.44 -3.47
N GLY A 108 -1.48 -12.10 -4.26
CA GLY A 108 -1.49 -12.30 -5.71
C GLY A 108 -1.16 -11.00 -6.46
N ARG A 109 -1.41 -10.99 -7.78
CA ARG A 109 -1.23 -9.79 -8.63
C ARG A 109 -1.97 -8.56 -8.12
N ALA A 110 -3.16 -8.72 -7.54
CA ALA A 110 -3.90 -7.61 -6.95
C ALA A 110 -3.12 -6.92 -5.81
N THR A 111 -2.53 -7.71 -4.91
CA THR A 111 -1.69 -7.21 -3.81
C THR A 111 -0.42 -6.53 -4.34
N MET A 112 0.16 -7.06 -5.42
CA MET A 112 1.32 -6.47 -6.08
C MET A 112 1.05 -5.05 -6.59
N TRP A 113 -0.08 -4.83 -7.27
CA TRP A 113 -0.45 -3.52 -7.79
C TRP A 113 -0.94 -2.58 -6.70
N LEU A 114 -1.83 -3.04 -5.81
CA LEU A 114 -2.38 -2.21 -4.74
C LEU A 114 -1.31 -1.83 -3.72
N GLY A 115 -0.48 -2.77 -3.29
CA GLY A 115 0.60 -2.51 -2.33
C GLY A 115 1.82 -1.85 -2.98
N GLY A 116 2.21 -2.30 -4.17
CA GLY A 116 3.41 -1.82 -4.84
C GLY A 116 3.23 -0.49 -5.55
N VAL A 117 2.05 -0.18 -6.09
CA VAL A 117 1.79 1.09 -6.78
C VAL A 117 0.88 1.96 -5.93
N GLY A 118 -0.29 1.45 -5.54
CA GLY A 118 -1.28 2.25 -4.79
C GLY A 118 -0.73 2.79 -3.48
N LEU A 119 -0.29 1.90 -2.60
CA LEU A 119 0.21 2.26 -1.26
C LEU A 119 1.54 3.02 -1.32
N ALA A 120 2.41 2.69 -2.28
CA ALA A 120 3.69 3.37 -2.48
C ALA A 120 3.54 4.82 -2.99
N LEU A 121 2.48 5.09 -3.75
CA LEU A 121 2.24 6.41 -4.33
C LEU A 121 1.91 7.45 -3.26
N LEU A 122 1.22 7.07 -2.19
CA LEU A 122 0.83 7.99 -1.10
C LEU A 122 2.04 8.72 -0.47
N PRO A 123 3.04 8.01 0.10
CA PRO A 123 4.23 8.67 0.66
C PRO A 123 5.10 9.33 -0.42
N ALA A 124 5.13 8.81 -1.66
CA ALA A 124 5.87 9.43 -2.75
C ALA A 124 5.29 10.80 -3.13
N LEU A 125 3.96 10.90 -3.30
CA LEU A 125 3.28 12.16 -3.59
C LEU A 125 3.44 13.16 -2.45
N TYR A 126 3.33 12.70 -1.19
CA TYR A 126 3.61 13.56 -0.04
C TYR A 126 5.05 14.08 -0.05
N GLY A 127 6.03 13.22 -0.35
CA GLY A 127 7.42 13.63 -0.46
C GLY A 127 7.67 14.64 -1.58
N ILE A 128 7.05 14.44 -2.75
CA ILE A 128 7.09 15.40 -3.87
C ILE A 128 6.44 16.74 -3.45
N GLN A 129 5.28 16.70 -2.79
CA GLN A 129 4.61 17.88 -2.28
C GLN A 129 5.56 18.66 -1.34
N CYS A 130 6.18 18.01 -0.36
CA CYS A 130 7.14 18.63 0.55
C CYS A 130 8.31 19.31 -0.18
N ILE A 131 8.80 18.71 -1.26
CA ILE A 131 9.89 19.26 -2.08
C ILE A 131 9.44 20.50 -2.84
N VAL A 132 8.25 20.44 -3.47
CA VAL A 132 7.71 21.53 -4.31
C VAL A 132 7.29 22.73 -3.46
N THR A 133 6.51 22.50 -2.40
CA THR A 133 5.99 23.57 -1.54
C THR A 133 7.02 24.09 -0.55
N ARG A 134 8.14 23.36 -0.37
CA ARG A 134 9.13 23.60 0.69
C ARG A 134 8.50 23.61 2.09
N ARG A 135 7.38 22.89 2.27
CA ARG A 135 6.63 22.78 3.52
C ARG A 135 6.17 21.35 3.72
N GLY A 136 6.31 20.84 4.93
CA GLY A 136 5.81 19.52 5.32
C GLY A 136 5.48 19.47 6.80
N GLU A 137 4.84 18.38 7.20
CA GLU A 137 4.58 18.05 8.60
C GLU A 137 5.41 16.84 9.00
N ALA A 138 6.10 16.96 10.13
CA ALA A 138 6.88 15.92 10.77
C ALA A 138 6.20 15.50 12.07
N GLY A 139 5.97 14.20 12.24
CA GLY A 139 5.29 13.64 13.41
C GLY A 139 3.94 13.03 13.07
N GLY A 140 3.39 12.24 14.00
CA GLY A 140 2.04 11.70 13.91
C GLY A 140 1.09 12.50 14.80
N PHE A 141 -0.20 12.46 14.50
CA PHE A 141 -1.23 13.04 15.37
C PHE A 141 -1.08 12.47 16.80
N PRO A 142 -1.06 13.30 17.86
CA PRO A 142 -1.31 14.75 17.89
C PRO A 142 -0.06 15.66 17.82
N TRP A 143 1.15 15.12 17.70
CA TRP A 143 2.42 15.87 17.78
C TRP A 143 2.96 16.21 16.39
N SER A 144 2.16 16.87 15.56
CA SER A 144 2.60 17.35 14.24
C SER A 144 3.42 18.64 14.40
N SER A 145 4.68 18.61 14.00
CA SER A 145 5.53 19.79 13.88
C SER A 145 5.67 20.16 12.42
N THR A 146 5.31 21.39 12.07
CA THR A 146 5.56 21.93 10.72
C THR A 146 7.07 22.04 10.44
N VAL A 147 7.49 21.70 9.24
CA VAL A 147 8.89 21.79 8.79
C VAL A 147 8.91 22.59 7.50
N GLU A 148 9.81 23.55 7.40
CA GLU A 148 9.90 24.45 6.24
C GLU A 148 11.31 24.47 5.63
N GLY A 149 11.40 24.98 4.40
CA GLY A 149 12.66 25.26 3.73
C GLY A 149 13.46 24.00 3.37
N GLY A 150 14.76 24.00 3.71
CA GLY A 150 15.66 22.88 3.42
C GLY A 150 15.28 21.60 4.16
N ALA A 151 14.83 21.72 5.41
CA ALA A 151 14.41 20.59 6.22
C ALA A 151 13.20 19.86 5.62
N ALA A 152 12.25 20.60 5.01
CA ALA A 152 11.09 20.03 4.33
C ALA A 152 11.48 19.21 3.09
N VAL A 153 12.53 19.63 2.37
CA VAL A 153 13.05 18.87 1.21
C VAL A 153 13.69 17.56 1.65
N VAL A 154 14.53 17.60 2.70
CA VAL A 154 15.16 16.39 3.24
C VAL A 154 14.11 15.41 3.78
N LEU A 155 13.08 15.93 4.46
CA LEU A 155 11.92 15.17 4.90
C LEU A 155 11.19 14.53 3.70
N GLY A 156 10.97 15.30 2.64
CA GLY A 156 10.32 14.83 1.41
C GLY A 156 11.07 13.69 0.73
N LEU A 157 12.40 13.77 0.64
CA LEU A 157 13.24 12.68 0.14
C LEU A 157 13.12 11.41 1.01
N GLY A 158 13.02 11.58 2.33
CA GLY A 158 12.74 10.47 3.25
C GLY A 158 11.42 9.76 2.94
N TRP A 159 10.34 10.53 2.72
CA TRP A 159 9.04 9.99 2.34
C TRP A 159 9.01 9.33 0.96
N ILE A 160 9.74 9.86 -0.02
CA ILE A 160 9.97 9.17 -1.30
C ILE A 160 10.67 7.83 -1.06
N GLY A 161 11.62 7.77 -0.11
CA GLY A 161 12.27 6.52 0.30
C GLY A 161 11.30 5.49 0.87
N VAL A 162 10.33 5.93 1.68
CA VAL A 162 9.25 5.06 2.16
C VAL A 162 8.40 4.54 1.00
N GLY A 163 8.02 5.39 0.05
CA GLY A 163 7.29 4.98 -1.15
C GLY A 163 8.06 3.97 -1.99
N LEU A 164 9.34 4.23 -2.23
CA LEU A 164 10.23 3.32 -2.96
C LEU A 164 10.37 1.98 -2.23
N PHE A 165 10.49 1.98 -0.91
CA PHE A 165 10.54 0.75 -0.11
C PHE A 165 9.27 -0.08 -0.29
N LEU A 166 8.10 0.54 -0.19
CA LEU A 166 6.82 -0.14 -0.39
C LEU A 166 6.68 -0.69 -1.80
N HIS A 167 7.10 0.10 -2.81
CA HIS A 167 7.11 -0.33 -4.20
C HIS A 167 7.98 -1.58 -4.38
N ILE A 168 9.23 -1.56 -3.91
CA ILE A 168 10.15 -2.68 -4.04
C ILE A 168 9.67 -3.88 -3.20
N HIS A 169 9.11 -3.63 -2.01
CA HIS A 169 8.63 -4.70 -1.14
C HIS A 169 7.49 -5.48 -1.79
N PHE A 170 6.44 -4.81 -2.25
CA PHE A 170 5.26 -5.46 -2.81
C PHE A 170 5.39 -5.81 -4.29
N PHE A 171 5.98 -4.94 -5.10
CA PHE A 171 6.09 -5.17 -6.55
C PHE A 171 7.24 -6.14 -6.86
N PHE A 172 8.46 -5.83 -6.43
CA PHE A 172 9.63 -6.66 -6.76
C PHE A 172 9.65 -7.94 -5.93
N GLY A 173 9.12 -7.92 -4.70
CA GLY A 173 9.03 -9.12 -3.86
C GLY A 173 8.02 -10.15 -4.36
N LEU A 174 7.03 -9.76 -5.17
CA LEU A 174 6.04 -10.70 -5.73
C LEU A 174 6.41 -11.17 -7.15
N GLU A 175 7.18 -10.39 -7.92
CA GLU A 175 7.62 -10.74 -9.27
C GLU A 175 8.91 -11.60 -9.27
N PRO A 176 8.88 -12.88 -9.70
CA PRO A 176 10.02 -13.80 -9.59
C PRO A 176 11.29 -13.32 -10.30
N ARG A 177 11.14 -12.54 -11.38
CA ARG A 177 12.28 -12.00 -12.14
C ARG A 177 13.01 -10.88 -11.42
N LEU A 178 12.33 -10.15 -10.55
CA LEU A 178 12.86 -8.98 -9.85
C LEU A 178 13.23 -9.29 -8.39
N GLU A 179 12.81 -10.43 -7.87
CA GLU A 179 13.07 -10.89 -6.50
C GLU A 179 14.56 -10.80 -6.09
N PRO A 180 15.56 -11.19 -6.92
CA PRO A 180 16.98 -11.11 -6.53
C PRO A 180 17.44 -9.67 -6.23
N HIS A 181 16.85 -8.69 -6.89
CA HIS A 181 17.19 -7.27 -6.74
C HIS A 181 16.39 -6.60 -5.61
N SER A 182 15.28 -7.21 -5.19
CA SER A 182 14.38 -6.66 -4.16
C SER A 182 15.09 -6.43 -2.84
N ARG A 183 16.00 -7.33 -2.45
CA ARG A 183 16.71 -7.24 -1.16
C ARG A 183 17.58 -5.99 -1.07
N ALA A 184 18.46 -5.77 -2.05
CA ALA A 184 19.31 -4.59 -2.09
C ALA A 184 18.48 -3.30 -2.17
N GLY A 185 17.43 -3.30 -3.01
CA GLY A 185 16.54 -2.16 -3.15
C GLY A 185 15.78 -1.79 -1.86
N LYS A 186 15.31 -2.79 -1.10
CA LYS A 186 14.67 -2.59 0.21
C LYS A 186 15.63 -1.93 1.21
N TYR A 187 16.88 -2.39 1.30
CA TYR A 187 17.83 -1.79 2.24
C TYR A 187 18.20 -0.36 1.85
N LEU A 188 18.45 -0.09 0.57
CA LEU A 188 18.78 1.24 0.09
C LEU A 188 17.64 2.24 0.34
N SER A 189 16.41 1.85 -0.01
CA SER A 189 15.22 2.68 0.21
C SER A 189 14.93 2.91 1.69
N LEU A 190 15.15 1.90 2.54
CA LEU A 190 15.03 2.03 3.99
C LEU A 190 16.09 2.98 4.58
N ILE A 191 17.35 2.91 4.13
CA ILE A 191 18.41 3.84 4.55
C ILE A 191 18.02 5.27 4.16
N MET A 192 17.56 5.49 2.92
CA MET A 192 17.11 6.80 2.45
C MET A 192 15.93 7.32 3.28
N ALA A 193 14.95 6.45 3.60
CA ALA A 193 13.82 6.80 4.45
C ALA A 193 14.27 7.19 5.85
N CYS A 194 15.07 6.36 6.52
CA CYS A 194 15.54 6.63 7.88
C CYS A 194 16.40 7.88 7.96
N ALA A 195 17.33 8.07 7.02
CA ALA A 195 18.19 9.25 6.98
C ALA A 195 17.38 10.52 6.71
N GLY A 196 16.52 10.52 5.68
CA GLY A 196 15.70 11.69 5.32
C GLY A 196 14.71 12.09 6.40
N LEU A 197 14.01 11.12 6.99
CA LEU A 197 13.06 11.39 8.08
C LEU A 197 13.79 11.90 9.33
N THR A 198 14.87 11.25 9.76
CA THR A 198 15.62 11.66 10.98
C THR A 198 16.29 13.02 10.81
N VAL A 199 17.01 13.24 9.71
CA VAL A 199 17.71 14.51 9.47
C VAL A 199 16.71 15.64 9.21
N GLY A 200 15.66 15.40 8.41
CA GLY A 200 14.63 16.40 8.12
C GLY A 200 13.89 16.85 9.38
N THR A 201 13.51 15.90 10.24
CA THR A 201 12.85 16.21 11.53
C THR A 201 13.80 16.92 12.50
N ALA A 202 15.02 16.41 12.71
CA ALA A 202 16.00 17.01 13.61
C ALA A 202 16.36 18.45 13.20
N TRP A 203 16.61 18.67 11.90
CA TRP A 203 16.86 20.01 11.38
C TRP A 203 15.66 20.92 11.58
N GLY A 204 14.45 20.45 11.27
CA GLY A 204 13.22 21.22 11.51
C GLY A 204 13.05 21.62 12.98
N MET A 205 13.42 20.77 13.93
CA MET A 205 13.39 21.09 15.36
C MET A 205 14.44 22.13 15.75
N ILE A 206 15.69 21.98 15.28
CA ILE A 206 16.78 22.93 15.59
C ILE A 206 16.46 24.32 15.04
N ALA A 207 15.95 24.40 13.80
CA ALA A 207 15.61 25.67 13.16
C ALA A 207 14.46 26.43 13.85
N LYS A 208 13.60 25.73 14.60
CA LYS A 208 12.55 26.35 15.42
C LYS A 208 13.04 26.85 16.77
N ALA A 209 14.19 26.35 17.24
CA ALA A 209 14.75 26.70 18.54
C ALA A 209 15.69 27.92 18.48
N SER A 210 16.16 28.28 17.28
CA SER A 210 16.97 29.47 16.98
C SER A 210 16.11 30.68 16.66
#